data_AF-A0A015K5F0-F1
#
_entry.id   AF-A0A015K5F0-F1
#
_cell.length_a   1.000
_cell.length_b   1.000
_cell.length_c   1.000
_cell.angle_alpha   90.00
_cell.angle_beta   90.00
_cell.angle_gamma   90.00
#
_symmetry.space_group_name_H-M   'P 1'
#
loop_
_entity.id
_entity.type
_entity.pdbx_description
1 polymer ?
#
loop_
_entity_poly.entity_id
_entity_poly.type
_entity_poly.pdbx_seq_one_letter_code
_entity_poly.pdbx_strand_id
1 'polypeptide(L)'
;MTSDTELISRLRVLKKSYEEELLTKDEYDEYRLKELDDWSNNQEEERSFWRNLWDKTCRTGNSVLKSMIKPIVDLLILTKLISP
;
A
#
# COMPACT_ATOMS: atom_id res chain seq x y z
N MET A 1 11.52 -1.42 1.13
CA MET A 1 12.12 -2.54 1.91
C MET A 1 13.11 -2.06 2.99
N THR A 2 13.28 -0.76 3.21
CA THR A 2 14.21 -0.18 4.20
C THR A 2 13.61 0.06 5.59
N SER A 3 12.28 0.13 5.71
CA SER A 3 11.58 0.45 6.97
C SER A 3 11.82 -0.55 8.11
N ASP A 4 11.93 -1.83 7.78
CA ASP A 4 11.90 -2.88 8.81
C ASP A 4 13.26 -3.03 9.49
N THR A 5 14.33 -2.83 8.72
CA THR A 5 15.70 -2.83 9.25
C THR A 5 15.93 -1.61 10.15
N GLU A 6 15.34 -0.47 9.81
CA GLU A 6 15.42 0.75 10.60
C GLU A 6 14.64 0.62 11.92
N LEU A 7 13.40 0.10 11.87
CA LEU A 7 12.61 -0.20 13.07
C LEU A 7 13.34 -1.15 14.02
N ILE A 8 13.87 -2.27 13.50
CA ILE A 8 14.60 -3.26 14.32
C ILE A 8 15.82 -2.61 15.00
N SER A 9 16.50 -1.70 14.30
CA SER A 9 17.66 -1.00 14.85
C SER A 9 17.26 -0.06 15.99
N ARG A 10 16.18 0.71 15.84
CA ARG A 10 15.65 1.59 16.89
C ARG A 10 15.15 0.81 18.10
N LEU A 11 14.42 -0.29 17.88
CA LEU A 11 13.96 -1.18 18.96
C LEU A 11 15.12 -1.84 19.72
N ARG A 12 16.23 -2.17 19.03
CA ARG A 12 17.45 -2.67 19.69
C ARG A 12 18.10 -1.62 20.58
N VAL A 13 18.15 -0.37 20.14
CA VAL A 13 18.69 0.74 20.95
C VAL A 13 17.82 0.95 22.19
N LEU A 14 16.50 0.98 22.03
CA LEU A 14 15.53 1.08 23.13
C LEU A 14 15.70 -0.05 24.15
N LYS A 15 15.83 -1.28 23.68
CA LYS A 15 16.07 -2.44 24.55
C LYS A 15 17.39 -2.32 25.31
N LYS A 16 18.45 -1.88 24.65
CA LYS A 16 19.76 -1.69 25.28
C LYS A 16 19.71 -0.60 26.35
N SER A 17 19.03 0.52 26.10
CA SER A 17 18.86 1.58 27.08
C SER A 17 18.06 1.14 28.31
N TYR A 18 17.08 0.24 28.14
CA TYR A 18 16.38 -0.38 29.26
C TYR A 18 17.28 -1.35 30.05
N GLU A 19 18.08 -2.18 29.36
CA GLU A 19 19.04 -3.10 30.00
C GLU A 19 20.15 -2.36 30.78
N GLU A 20 20.50 -1.15 30.35
CA GLU A 20 21.44 -0.25 31.04
C GLU A 20 20.78 0.57 32.17
N GLU A 21 19.51 0.28 32.51
CA GLU A 21 18.72 0.97 33.55
C GLU A 21 18.58 2.49 33.31
N LEU A 22 18.77 2.94 32.06
CA LEU A 22 18.61 4.35 31.66
C LEU A 22 17.14 4.75 31.47
N LEU A 23 16.25 3.75 31.41
CA LEU A 23 14.82 3.91 31.25
C LEU A 23 14.10 3.05 32.28
N THR A 24 13.01 3.57 32.82
CA THR A 24 12.07 2.74 33.57
C THR A 24 11.31 1.81 32.63
N LYS A 25 10.71 0.75 33.18
CA LYS A 25 9.90 -0.19 32.40
C LYS A 25 8.74 0.50 31.70
N ASP A 26 8.10 1.44 32.38
CA ASP A 26 6.94 2.17 31.85
C ASP A 26 7.36 3.06 30.66
N GLU A 27 8.49 3.75 30.76
CA GLU A 27 9.06 4.54 29.65
C GLU A 27 9.46 3.66 28.47
N TYR A 28 10.09 2.51 28.73
CA TYR A 28 10.46 1.56 27.69
C TYR A 28 9.23 1.03 26.94
N ASP A 29 8.17 0.64 27.67
CA ASP A 29 6.95 0.11 27.08
C ASP A 29 6.21 1.20 26.27
N GLU A 30 6.17 2.44 26.76
CA GLU A 30 5.60 3.59 26.05
C GLU A 30 6.33 3.87 24.72
N TYR A 31 7.66 4.00 24.77
CA TYR A 31 8.45 4.29 23.57
C TYR A 31 8.43 3.15 22.57
N ARG A 32 8.42 1.90 23.05
CA ARG A 32 8.31 0.72 22.20
C ARG A 32 6.96 0.66 21.48
N LEU A 33 5.86 0.94 22.18
CA LEU A 33 4.52 0.96 21.58
C LEU A 33 4.41 2.07 20.54
N LYS A 34 4.97 3.25 20.82
CA LYS A 34 4.98 4.39 19.89
C LYS A 34 5.72 4.08 18.58
N GLU A 35 6.94 3.52 18.66
CA GLU A 35 7.70 3.14 17.45
C GLU A 35 7.00 2.05 16.62
N LEU A 36 6.27 1.14 17.28
CA LEU A 36 5.47 0.12 16.57
C LEU A 36 4.25 0.73 15.88
N ASP A 37 3.56 1.67 16.54
CA ASP A 37 2.40 2.36 15.97
C ASP A 37 2.79 3.25 14.78
N ASP A 38 3.87 4.01 14.91
CA ASP A 38 4.42 4.85 13.83
C ASP A 38 4.84 4.00 12.61
N TRP A 39 5.44 2.82 12.83
CA TRP A 39 5.77 1.91 11.74
C TRP A 39 4.52 1.31 11.09
N SER A 40 3.52 0.94 11.88
CA SER A 40 2.26 0.39 11.38
C SER A 40 1.52 1.42 10.52
N ASN A 41 1.42 2.67 10.98
CA ASN A 41 0.77 3.76 10.27
C ASN A 41 1.49 4.07 8.93
N ASN A 42 2.83 4.10 8.92
CA ASN A 42 3.59 4.31 7.68
C ASN A 42 3.40 3.18 6.67
N GLN A 43 3.30 1.92 7.12
CA GLN A 43 3.01 0.77 6.27
C GLN A 43 1.58 0.83 5.70
N GLU A 44 0.62 1.30 6.48
CA GLU A 44 -0.77 1.46 6.06
C GLU A 44 -0.93 2.59 5.02
N GLU A 45 -0.22 3.71 5.20
CA GLU A 45 -0.14 4.78 4.20
C GLU A 45 0.49 4.30 2.89
N GLU A 46 1.61 3.58 2.96
CA GLU A 46 2.30 3.07 1.77
C GLU A 46 1.42 2.04 1.02
N ARG A 47 0.77 1.12 1.76
CA ARG A 47 -0.20 0.18 1.18
C ARG A 47 -1.39 0.90 0.54
N SER A 48 -1.91 1.95 1.18
CA SER A 48 -3.02 2.74 0.67
C SER A 48 -2.64 3.50 -0.60
N PHE A 49 -1.41 4.03 -0.67
CA PHE A 49 -0.86 4.66 -1.86
C PHE A 49 -0.78 3.67 -3.03
N TRP A 50 -0.15 2.51 -2.84
CA TRP A 50 -0.01 1.51 -3.91
C TRP A 50 -1.36 0.93 -4.35
N ARG A 51 -2.29 0.73 -3.42
CA ARG A 51 -3.66 0.30 -3.72
C ARG A 51 -4.41 1.34 -4.57
N ASN A 52 -4.31 2.62 -4.21
CA ASN A 52 -4.90 3.71 -5.00
C ASN A 52 -4.26 3.84 -6.39
N LEU A 53 -2.95 3.64 -6.50
CA LEU A 53 -2.23 3.66 -7.76
C LEU A 53 -2.65 2.49 -8.67
N TRP A 54 -2.81 1.30 -8.09
CA TRP A 54 -3.29 0.12 -8.79
C TRP A 54 -4.73 0.30 -9.29
N ASP A 55 -5.64 0.79 -8.45
CA ASP A 55 -7.02 1.05 -8.82
C ASP A 55 -7.14 2.07 -9.97
N LYS A 56 -6.34 3.13 -9.95
CA LYS A 56 -6.27 4.10 -11.05
C LYS A 56 -5.79 3.45 -12.34
N THR A 57 -4.77 2.60 -12.27
CA THR A 57 -4.22 1.89 -13.43
C THR A 57 -5.25 0.93 -14.02
N CYS A 58 -5.97 0.16 -13.19
CA CYS A 58 -7.04 -0.71 -13.63
C CYS A 58 -8.20 0.05 -14.30
N ARG A 59 -8.59 1.21 -13.76
CA ARG A 59 -9.64 2.06 -14.36
C ARG A 59 -9.23 2.62 -15.72
N THR A 60 -7.99 3.09 -15.83
CA THR A 60 -7.43 3.58 -17.09
C THR A 60 -7.32 2.45 -18.11
N GLY A 61 -6.78 1.28 -17.72
CA GLY A 61 -6.69 0.11 -18.57
C GLY A 61 -8.07 -0.37 -19.06
N ASN A 62 -9.07 -0.40 -18.18
CA ASN A 62 -10.45 -0.74 -18.55
C ASN A 62 -11.06 0.27 -19.55
N SER A 63 -10.74 1.56 -19.41
CA SER A 63 -11.20 2.60 -20.33
C SER A 63 -10.56 2.47 -21.71
N VAL A 64 -9.27 2.14 -21.77
CA VAL A 64 -8.54 1.88 -23.03
C VAL A 64 -9.04 0.60 -23.70
N LEU A 65 -9.25 -0.48 -22.94
CA LEU A 65 -9.81 -1.71 -23.49
C LEU A 65 -11.22 -1.49 -24.04
N LYS A 66 -12.07 -0.75 -23.31
CA LYS A 66 -13.40 -0.38 -23.80
C LYS A 66 -13.35 0.45 -25.07
N SER A 67 -12.42 1.40 -25.20
CA SER A 67 -12.31 2.22 -26.42
C SER A 67 -11.82 1.41 -27.62
N MET A 68 -11.01 0.38 -27.41
CA MET A 68 -10.55 -0.53 -28.47
C MET A 68 -11.63 -1.55 -28.88
N ILE A 69 -12.40 -2.08 -27.93
CA ILE A 69 -13.41 -3.10 -28.18
C ILE A 69 -14.69 -2.50 -28.76
N LYS A 70 -15.04 -1.26 -28.37
CA LYS A 70 -16.24 -0.55 -28.84
C LYS A 70 -16.40 -0.54 -30.37
N PRO A 71 -15.41 -0.15 -31.19
CA PRO A 71 -15.55 -0.18 -32.64
C PRO A 71 -15.74 -1.60 -33.20
N ILE A 72 -15.16 -2.64 -32.56
CA ILE A 72 -15.36 -4.04 -32.98
C ILE A 72 -16.79 -4.50 -32.70
N VAL A 73 -17.31 -4.16 -31.52
CA VAL A 73 -18.71 -4.47 -31.13
C VAL A 73 -19.70 -3.72 -32.01
N ASP A 74 -19.47 -2.43 -32.27
CA ASP A 74 -20.32 -1.62 -33.15
C ASP A 74 -20.35 -2.19 -34.57
N LEU A 75 -19.21 -2.67 -35.08
CA LEU A 75 -19.12 -3.34 -36.39
C LEU A 75 -19.88 -4.68 -36.42
N LEU A 76 -19.81 -5.47 -35.35
CA LEU A 76 -20.54 -6.74 -35.20
C LEU A 76 -22.05 -6.54 -35.10
N ILE A 77 -22.51 -5.47 -34.45
CA ILE A 77 -23.93 -5.11 -34.36
C ILE A 77 -24.45 -4.63 -35.71
N LEU A 78 -23.69 -3.78 -36.41
CA LEU A 78 -24.04 -3.29 -37.75
C LEU A 78 -24.12 -4.43 -38.78
N THR A 79 -23.17 -5.37 -38.75
CA THR A 79 -23.19 -6.55 -39.64
C THR A 79 -24.34 -7.51 -39.35
N LYS A 80 -24.79 -7.62 -38.09
CA LYS A 80 -25.99 -8.38 -37.71
C LYS A 80 -27.31 -7.71 -38.11
N LEU A 81 -27.36 -6.37 -38.23
CA LEU A 81 -28.53 -5.61 -38.67
C LEU A 81 -28.71 -5.56 -40.20
N ILE A 82 -27.65 -5.85 -40.97
CA ILE A 82 -27.63 -5.79 -42.44
C ILE A 82 -27.70 -7.21 -43.06
N SER A 83 -27.60 -8.28 -42.27
CA SER A 83 -27.95 -9.63 -42.74
C SER A 83 -29.47 -9.84 -42.72
N PRO A 84 -30.11 -10.19 -43.85
CA PRO A 84 -31.53 -10.53 -43.92
C PRO A 84 -31.89 -11.82 -43.16
#